data_AF-A0A7C8K7V7-F1
#
_entry.id   AF-A0A7C8K7V7-F1
#
_cell.length_a   1.000
_cell.length_b   1.000
_cell.length_c   1.000
_cell.angle_alpha   90.00
_cell.angle_beta   90.00
_cell.angle_gamma   90.00
#
_symmetry.space_group_name_H-M   'P 1'
#
loop_
_entity.id
_entity.type
_entity.pdbx_description
1 polymer ?
#
loop_
_entity_poly.entity_id
_entity_poly.type
_entity_poly.pdbx_seq_one_letter_code
_entity_poly.pdbx_strand_id
1 'polypeptide(L)'
;MLRRLVRSFTHGHQKSTITKDNLFDTIPADCDQECHSCTIKYPANFKIEEGSDLWQTGDEWATHLIVATGKSDWVRNVSDEKGSIMEAISKAKKPTNGKLKVSASNMCPPPEYYTESSKPTTCVILPSWTQVEMVTPDDVQELVDKFISPGPTTTTPLEPHGLQLCTTKEAKHDTTINATPEQLDAGTDHTQSTADDSISDNGTTQSEELATLTISATSCPTAADLAASSYLKSYECPHDYLILLCSHKHRDERPAR
;
A
#
# COMPACT_ATOMS: atom_id res chain seq x y z
N MET A 1 -15.25 -50.53 -39.90
CA MET A 1 -14.34 -50.01 -38.86
C MET A 1 -14.04 -48.54 -39.17
N LEU A 2 -14.45 -47.58 -38.33
CA LEU A 2 -14.01 -46.19 -38.42
C LEU A 2 -13.49 -45.76 -37.04
N ARG A 3 -12.20 -45.43 -36.92
CA ARG A 3 -11.64 -44.88 -35.67
C ARG A 3 -11.78 -43.35 -35.71
N ARG A 4 -12.56 -42.77 -34.78
CA ARG A 4 -12.55 -41.31 -34.57
C ARG A 4 -11.17 -40.90 -34.06
N LEU A 5 -10.43 -40.15 -34.88
CA LEU A 5 -9.10 -39.68 -34.55
C LEU A 5 -9.18 -38.31 -33.88
N VAL A 6 -9.29 -38.31 -32.55
CA VAL A 6 -9.33 -37.08 -31.75
C VAL A 6 -7.92 -36.47 -31.75
N ARG A 7 -7.72 -35.39 -32.52
CA ARG A 7 -6.49 -34.58 -32.45
C ARG A 7 -6.56 -33.70 -31.20
N SER A 8 -5.99 -34.20 -30.10
CA SER A 8 -5.74 -33.37 -28.92
C SER A 8 -4.65 -32.36 -29.25
N PHE A 9 -5.02 -31.08 -29.42
CA PHE A 9 -4.07 -29.99 -29.58
C PHE A 9 -3.55 -29.55 -28.21
N THR A 10 -2.52 -30.26 -27.72
CA THR A 10 -1.73 -29.82 -26.56
C THR A 10 -0.88 -28.61 -26.96
N HIS A 11 -1.47 -27.41 -26.92
CA HIS A 11 -0.71 -26.16 -26.91
C HIS A 11 0.07 -26.11 -25.59
N GLY A 12 1.34 -26.54 -25.64
CA GLY A 12 2.25 -26.32 -24.53
C GLY A 12 2.48 -24.82 -24.38
N HIS A 13 2.24 -24.28 -23.18
CA HIS A 13 2.63 -22.91 -22.85
C HIS A 13 4.16 -22.79 -22.91
N GLN A 14 4.69 -22.41 -24.07
CA GLN A 14 6.02 -21.84 -24.12
C GLN A 14 5.95 -20.47 -23.44
N LYS A 15 6.71 -20.35 -22.35
CA LYS A 15 6.84 -19.11 -21.58
C LYS A 15 7.74 -18.16 -22.37
N SER A 16 7.14 -17.44 -23.32
CA SER A 16 7.84 -16.44 -24.13
C SER A 16 8.48 -15.38 -23.23
N THR A 17 9.77 -15.11 -23.44
CA THR A 17 10.45 -14.01 -22.75
C THR A 17 9.86 -12.70 -23.26
N ILE A 18 9.18 -11.96 -22.37
CA ILE A 18 8.64 -10.65 -22.70
C ILE A 18 9.79 -9.74 -23.16
N THR A 19 9.64 -9.23 -24.36
CA THR A 19 10.58 -8.38 -25.08
C THR A 19 9.82 -7.18 -25.61
N LYS A 20 10.51 -6.09 -25.93
CA LYS A 20 9.88 -4.83 -26.39
C LYS A 20 8.90 -5.06 -27.55
N ASP A 21 9.27 -5.94 -28.46
CA ASP A 21 8.52 -6.29 -29.69
C ASP A 21 7.37 -7.28 -29.45
N ASN A 22 7.22 -7.81 -28.23
CA ASN A 22 6.20 -8.80 -27.83
C ASN A 22 5.50 -8.41 -26.51
N LEU A 23 5.58 -7.14 -26.09
CA LEU A 23 4.96 -6.65 -24.85
C LEU A 23 3.47 -6.31 -25.03
N PHE A 24 3.09 -5.93 -26.25
CA PHE A 24 1.74 -5.58 -26.67
C PHE A 24 1.41 -6.28 -27.99
N ASP A 25 0.15 -6.59 -28.23
CA ASP A 25 -0.30 -7.11 -29.52
C ASP A 25 0.00 -6.09 -30.64
N THR A 26 0.45 -6.57 -31.79
CA THR A 26 0.76 -5.72 -32.94
C THR A 26 -0.52 -5.06 -33.46
N ILE A 27 -0.67 -3.76 -33.21
CA ILE A 27 -1.75 -2.93 -33.76
C ILE A 27 -1.71 -3.05 -35.29
N PRO A 28 -2.85 -3.34 -35.97
CA PRO A 28 -2.86 -3.46 -37.42
C PRO A 28 -2.59 -2.10 -38.08
N ALA A 29 -1.95 -2.13 -39.25
CA ALA A 29 -1.40 -0.96 -39.94
C ALA A 29 -2.45 -0.05 -40.62
N ASP A 30 -3.73 -0.21 -40.28
CA ASP A 30 -4.88 0.56 -40.75
C ASP A 30 -5.60 1.33 -39.61
N CYS A 31 -4.99 1.39 -38.42
CA CYS A 31 -5.54 2.06 -37.22
C CYS A 31 -5.40 3.61 -37.22
N ASP A 32 -5.34 4.24 -38.39
CA ASP A 32 -5.21 5.70 -38.56
C ASP A 32 -6.54 6.44 -38.29
N GLN A 33 -7.02 6.39 -37.04
CA GLN A 33 -8.22 7.08 -36.58
C GLN A 33 -7.95 8.59 -36.38
N GLU A 34 -7.84 9.33 -37.48
CA GLU A 34 -7.76 10.80 -37.45
C GLU A 34 -9.00 11.41 -36.79
N CYS A 35 -8.83 11.95 -35.58
CA CYS A 35 -9.88 12.72 -34.89
C CYS A 35 -10.22 13.99 -35.68
N HIS A 36 -11.29 13.94 -36.47
CA HIS A 36 -11.70 14.99 -37.40
C HIS A 36 -12.09 16.34 -36.74
N SER A 37 -12.20 16.39 -35.40
CA SER A 37 -12.43 17.59 -34.60
C SER A 37 -11.18 18.09 -33.84
N CYS A 38 -10.07 17.33 -33.83
CA CYS A 38 -8.90 17.61 -33.00
C CYS A 38 -7.91 18.58 -33.67
N THR A 39 -8.31 19.85 -33.86
CA THR A 39 -7.44 20.91 -34.42
C THR A 39 -6.39 21.42 -33.41
N ILE A 40 -5.73 20.52 -32.69
CA ILE A 40 -4.74 20.83 -31.65
C ILE A 40 -3.37 20.99 -32.30
N LYS A 41 -3.02 22.23 -32.67
CA LYS A 41 -1.65 22.57 -33.07
C LYS A 41 -0.76 22.69 -31.84
N TYR A 42 0.21 21.79 -31.70
CA TYR A 42 1.25 21.93 -30.67
C TYR A 42 2.05 23.24 -30.85
N PRO A 43 2.58 23.84 -29.77
CA PRO A 43 3.42 25.03 -29.85
C PRO A 43 4.67 24.79 -30.73
N ALA A 44 5.14 25.82 -31.44
CA ALA A 44 6.24 25.70 -32.40
C ALA A 44 7.60 25.22 -31.82
N ASN A 45 7.76 25.24 -30.49
CA ASN A 45 8.93 24.75 -29.78
C ASN A 45 8.71 23.37 -29.11
N PHE A 46 7.51 22.79 -29.22
CA PHE A 46 7.22 21.44 -28.72
C PHE A 46 7.96 20.41 -29.58
N LYS A 47 8.64 19.47 -28.93
CA LYS A 47 9.38 18.37 -29.56
C LYS A 47 9.02 17.07 -28.90
N ILE A 48 8.76 16.05 -29.70
CA ILE A 48 8.60 14.67 -29.24
C ILE A 48 9.96 14.00 -29.40
N GLU A 49 10.55 13.53 -28.30
CA GLU A 49 11.85 12.87 -28.30
C GLU A 49 11.67 11.38 -28.60
N GLU A 50 11.42 11.04 -29.87
CA GLU A 50 11.13 9.67 -30.33
C GLU A 50 12.37 8.75 -30.35
N GLY A 51 13.58 9.33 -30.32
CA GLY A 51 14.84 8.58 -30.45
C GLY A 51 15.38 7.95 -29.17
N SER A 52 14.83 8.28 -27.99
CA SER A 52 15.25 7.69 -26.72
C SER A 52 14.39 6.48 -26.36
N ASP A 53 15.00 5.33 -26.08
CA ASP A 53 14.24 4.23 -25.49
C ASP A 53 13.76 4.61 -24.09
N LEU A 54 12.50 4.31 -23.80
CA LEU A 54 11.86 4.48 -22.49
C LEU A 54 11.77 3.14 -21.73
N TRP A 55 12.08 2.02 -22.40
CA TRP A 55 12.10 0.70 -21.78
C TRP A 55 13.31 0.55 -20.85
N GLN A 56 13.05 0.24 -19.57
CA GLN A 56 14.06 0.06 -18.51
C GLN A 56 14.96 1.28 -18.23
N THR A 57 14.67 2.45 -18.81
CA THR A 57 15.40 3.72 -18.62
C THR A 57 15.15 4.37 -17.25
N GLY A 58 14.17 3.85 -16.49
CA GLY A 58 13.84 4.30 -15.14
C GLY A 58 14.52 3.46 -14.07
N ASP A 59 15.00 4.14 -13.03
CA ASP A 59 15.55 3.55 -11.80
C ASP A 59 14.61 2.47 -11.21
N GLU A 60 15.07 1.23 -11.12
CA GLU A 60 14.30 0.14 -10.47
C GLU A 60 14.03 0.46 -8.99
N TRP A 61 12.87 0.04 -8.49
CA TRP A 61 12.45 0.17 -7.09
C TRP A 61 11.54 -1.01 -6.71
N ALA A 62 11.64 -1.45 -5.45
CA ALA A 62 10.88 -2.57 -4.89
C ALA A 62 9.56 -2.11 -4.25
N THR A 63 9.60 -0.98 -3.53
CA THR A 63 8.45 -0.39 -2.83
C THR A 63 8.44 1.12 -3.09
N HIS A 64 7.27 1.73 -3.23
CA HIS A 64 7.11 3.18 -3.45
C HIS A 64 6.24 3.78 -2.35
N LEU A 65 6.83 4.65 -1.54
CA LEU A 65 6.16 5.47 -0.54
C LEU A 65 5.72 6.80 -1.16
N ILE A 66 4.43 7.09 -1.09
CA ILE A 66 3.84 8.38 -1.45
C ILE A 66 3.51 9.13 -0.16
N VAL A 67 3.99 10.36 -0.04
CA VAL A 67 3.84 11.19 1.17
C VAL A 67 2.85 12.30 0.91
N ALA A 68 1.83 12.47 1.76
CA ALA A 68 0.94 13.63 1.72
C ALA A 68 1.70 14.90 2.16
N THR A 69 1.59 15.97 1.38
CA THR A 69 2.22 17.26 1.70
C THR A 69 1.35 18.48 1.42
N GLY A 70 0.24 18.33 0.67
CA GLY A 70 -0.65 19.43 0.26
C GLY A 70 -0.01 20.47 -0.66
N LYS A 71 1.25 20.27 -1.09
CA LYS A 71 1.99 21.14 -2.00
C LYS A 71 1.72 20.78 -3.46
N SER A 72 2.14 21.64 -4.37
CA SER A 72 2.14 21.40 -5.83
C SER A 72 3.49 21.67 -6.51
N ASP A 73 4.48 22.09 -5.72
CA ASP A 73 5.84 22.44 -6.11
C ASP A 73 6.79 22.01 -4.98
N TRP A 74 7.97 21.49 -5.33
CA TRP A 74 8.92 20.86 -4.39
C TRP A 74 10.36 21.09 -4.83
N VAL A 75 11.29 20.99 -3.87
CA VAL A 75 12.72 20.91 -4.18
C VAL A 75 13.05 19.68 -5.04
N ARG A 76 14.07 19.81 -5.89
CA ARG A 76 14.44 18.82 -6.92
C ARG A 76 14.61 17.39 -6.40
N ASN A 77 15.13 17.23 -5.19
CA ASN A 77 15.11 15.95 -4.47
C ASN A 77 14.27 16.16 -3.20
N VAL A 78 13.16 15.43 -3.06
CA VAL A 78 12.22 15.63 -1.94
C VAL A 78 12.84 15.39 -0.55
N SER A 79 13.94 14.63 -0.47
CA SER A 79 14.72 14.43 0.74
C SER A 79 15.53 15.64 1.20
N ASP A 80 15.65 16.69 0.40
CA ASP A 80 16.28 17.96 0.79
C ASP A 80 15.34 18.85 1.63
N GLU A 81 14.05 18.47 1.79
CA GLU A 81 13.09 19.16 2.65
C GLU A 81 13.36 18.90 4.14
N LYS A 82 14.17 19.78 4.75
CA LYS A 82 14.57 19.67 6.16
C LYS A 82 13.39 19.57 7.13
N GLY A 83 13.48 18.63 8.07
CA GLY A 83 12.43 18.38 9.06
C GLY A 83 11.17 17.73 8.47
N SER A 84 11.26 17.14 7.28
CA SER A 84 10.20 16.29 6.72
C SER A 84 10.52 14.82 6.93
N ILE A 85 9.47 13.99 6.90
CA ILE A 85 9.61 12.53 6.84
C ILE A 85 10.51 12.08 5.65
N MET A 86 10.53 12.83 4.55
CA MET A 86 11.30 12.52 3.34
C MET A 86 12.81 12.74 3.51
N GLU A 87 13.20 13.68 4.38
CA GLU A 87 14.59 13.82 4.85
C GLU A 87 14.94 12.70 5.83
N ALA A 88 14.04 12.37 6.77
CA ALA A 88 14.29 11.30 7.74
C ALA A 88 14.46 9.92 7.07
N ILE A 89 13.66 9.61 6.04
CA ILE A 89 13.78 8.38 5.24
C ILE A 89 15.13 8.30 4.50
N SER A 90 15.75 9.43 4.10
CA SER A 90 17.07 9.39 3.44
C SER A 90 18.22 9.10 4.41
N LYS A 91 18.01 9.38 5.71
CA LYS A 91 18.94 9.10 6.82
C LYS A 91 18.69 7.75 7.52
N ALA A 92 17.52 7.15 7.27
CA ALA A 92 17.06 5.91 7.88
C ALA A 92 17.91 4.69 7.50
N LYS A 93 17.78 3.62 8.30
CA LYS A 93 18.05 2.26 7.84
C LYS A 93 17.18 1.98 6.59
N LYS A 94 17.76 1.41 5.54
CA LYS A 94 17.01 1.02 4.33
C LYS A 94 16.17 -0.23 4.60
N PRO A 95 14.98 -0.37 4.00
CA PRO A 95 14.15 -1.56 4.16
C PRO A 95 14.83 -2.81 3.60
N THR A 96 14.44 -3.98 4.12
CA THR A 96 15.09 -5.26 3.77
C THR A 96 14.58 -5.87 2.46
N ASN A 97 13.38 -5.49 1.99
CA ASN A 97 12.78 -5.99 0.74
C ASN A 97 13.22 -5.24 -0.52
N GLY A 98 14.13 -4.25 -0.41
CA GLY A 98 14.85 -3.70 -1.56
C GLY A 98 14.92 -2.17 -1.59
N LYS A 99 14.93 -1.61 -2.80
CA LYS A 99 15.08 -0.16 -3.01
C LYS A 99 13.74 0.56 -2.85
N LEU A 100 13.66 1.38 -1.81
CA LEU A 100 12.53 2.29 -1.58
C LEU A 100 12.61 3.50 -2.52
N LYS A 101 11.52 3.78 -3.24
CA LYS A 101 11.27 5.05 -3.92
C LYS A 101 10.38 5.91 -3.01
N VAL A 102 10.71 7.20 -2.89
CA VAL A 102 9.88 8.18 -2.16
C VAL A 102 9.35 9.20 -3.17
N SER A 103 8.12 9.65 -3.00
CA SER A 103 7.59 10.82 -3.73
C SER A 103 6.68 11.65 -2.85
N ALA A 104 6.87 12.96 -2.87
CA ALA A 104 5.89 13.88 -2.34
C ALA A 104 4.64 13.92 -3.24
N SER A 105 3.49 14.24 -2.64
CA SER A 105 2.22 14.37 -3.36
C SER A 105 1.43 15.58 -2.89
N ASN A 106 0.50 16.02 -3.75
CA ASN A 106 -0.50 17.03 -3.43
C ASN A 106 -1.68 16.48 -2.62
N MET A 107 -1.64 15.22 -2.17
CA MET A 107 -2.59 14.71 -1.19
C MET A 107 -2.55 15.61 0.05
N CYS A 108 -3.73 15.98 0.56
CA CYS A 108 -3.87 16.77 1.76
C CYS A 108 -3.36 15.94 2.97
N PRO A 109 -2.40 16.45 3.76
CA PRO A 109 -2.03 15.83 5.02
C PRO A 109 -3.13 16.12 6.07
N PRO A 110 -3.13 15.41 7.22
CA PRO A 110 -4.04 15.72 8.33
C PRO A 110 -3.85 17.17 8.83
N PRO A 111 -4.88 17.83 9.38
CA PRO A 111 -4.81 19.23 9.82
C PRO A 111 -3.63 19.55 10.75
N GLU A 112 -3.25 18.60 11.58
CA GLU A 112 -2.15 18.64 12.55
C GLU A 112 -0.79 18.92 11.88
N TYR A 113 -0.62 18.55 10.61
CA TYR A 113 0.56 18.85 9.80
C TYR A 113 0.90 20.35 9.72
N TYR A 114 -0.11 21.21 9.85
CA TYR A 114 0.02 22.66 9.77
C TYR A 114 0.15 23.36 11.13
N THR A 115 -0.20 22.67 12.22
CA THR A 115 -0.20 23.23 13.58
C THR A 115 0.95 22.71 14.44
N GLU A 116 1.41 21.48 14.22
CA GLU A 116 2.49 20.86 15.00
C GLU A 116 3.89 21.07 14.38
N SER A 117 4.91 21.11 15.23
CA SER A 117 6.33 21.17 14.81
C SER A 117 6.86 19.85 14.24
N SER A 118 6.30 18.73 14.71
CA SER A 118 6.49 17.34 14.25
C SER A 118 6.00 17.11 12.82
N LYS A 119 4.97 17.85 12.38
CA LYS A 119 4.30 17.73 11.08
C LYS A 119 3.87 16.28 10.75
N PRO A 120 3.03 15.66 11.59
CA PRO A 120 2.52 14.31 11.34
C PRO A 120 1.82 14.26 9.98
N THR A 121 2.07 13.22 9.20
CA THR A 121 1.49 13.09 7.85
C THR A 121 1.01 11.69 7.52
N THR A 122 0.16 11.60 6.49
CA THR A 122 -0.31 10.34 5.92
C THR A 122 0.59 9.90 4.78
N CYS A 123 0.93 8.62 4.74
CA CYS A 123 1.68 8.00 3.66
C CYS A 123 0.90 6.83 3.05
N VAL A 124 1.11 6.57 1.76
CA VAL A 124 0.61 5.37 1.06
C VAL A 124 1.79 4.53 0.58
N ILE A 125 1.75 3.24 0.87
CA ILE A 125 2.79 2.26 0.51
C ILE A 125 2.28 1.44 -0.67
N LEU A 126 3.04 1.41 -1.77
CA LEU A 126 2.79 0.56 -2.94
C LEU A 126 3.91 -0.48 -3.12
N PRO A 127 3.59 -1.71 -3.54
CA PRO A 127 2.29 -2.18 -4.04
C PRO A 127 1.31 -2.71 -2.98
N SER A 128 1.59 -2.57 -1.67
CA SER A 128 0.72 -3.12 -0.61
C SER A 128 -0.62 -2.39 -0.41
N TRP A 129 -0.83 -1.26 -1.11
CA TRP A 129 -1.98 -0.36 -0.96
C TRP A 129 -2.30 -0.01 0.50
N THR A 130 -1.26 0.13 1.32
CA THR A 130 -1.42 0.41 2.76
C THR A 130 -1.28 1.90 3.01
N GLN A 131 -2.33 2.52 3.56
CA GLN A 131 -2.27 3.87 4.11
C GLN A 131 -1.77 3.80 5.56
N VAL A 132 -0.84 4.66 5.95
CA VAL A 132 -0.35 4.81 7.34
C VAL A 132 -0.46 6.28 7.74
N GLU A 133 -1.07 6.55 8.89
CA GLU A 133 -1.49 7.89 9.31
C GLU A 133 -0.68 8.43 10.48
N MET A 134 -0.69 9.76 10.62
CA MET A 134 -0.03 10.52 11.70
C MET A 134 1.49 10.28 11.85
N VAL A 135 2.16 9.85 10.78
CA VAL A 135 3.58 9.48 10.80
C VAL A 135 4.45 10.74 10.86
N THR A 136 5.31 10.83 11.87
CA THR A 136 6.29 11.91 12.05
C THR A 136 7.68 11.52 11.52
N PRO A 137 8.66 12.44 11.44
CA PRO A 137 10.03 12.12 11.07
C PRO A 137 10.73 11.10 12.00
N ASP A 138 10.33 11.01 13.27
CA ASP A 138 10.96 10.10 14.25
C ASP A 138 10.44 8.65 14.09
N ASP A 139 9.19 8.49 13.66
CA ASP A 139 8.53 7.17 13.46
C ASP A 139 9.07 6.38 12.25
N VAL A 140 9.99 6.96 11.49
CA VAL A 140 10.44 6.41 10.20
C VAL A 140 11.08 5.02 10.32
N GLN A 141 11.75 4.68 11.43
CA GLN A 141 12.30 3.33 11.58
C GLN A 141 11.19 2.29 11.78
N GLU A 142 10.14 2.64 12.54
CA GLU A 142 8.97 1.78 12.75
C GLU A 142 8.18 1.62 11.45
N LEU A 143 7.96 2.70 10.68
CA LEU A 143 7.39 2.65 9.34
C LEU A 143 8.18 1.68 8.43
N VAL A 144 9.51 1.79 8.44
CA VAL A 144 10.41 0.97 7.62
C VAL A 144 10.40 -0.49 8.03
N ASP A 145 10.50 -0.82 9.32
CA ASP A 145 10.66 -2.20 9.80
C ASP A 145 9.32 -2.95 9.95
N LYS A 146 8.19 -2.27 10.18
CA LYS A 146 6.86 -2.90 10.36
C LYS A 146 6.00 -2.95 9.10
N PHE A 147 6.05 -1.91 8.25
CA PHE A 147 5.11 -1.77 7.12
C PHE A 147 5.80 -1.89 5.76
N ILE A 148 6.94 -1.22 5.58
CA ILE A 148 7.66 -1.24 4.29
C ILE A 148 8.40 -2.58 4.12
N SER A 149 9.27 -2.96 5.05
CA SER A 149 10.17 -4.13 4.92
C SER A 149 9.49 -5.50 4.79
N PRO A 150 8.39 -5.82 5.51
CA PRO A 150 7.70 -7.09 5.35
C PRO A 150 6.63 -7.06 4.25
N GLY A 151 6.37 -5.90 3.63
CA GLY A 151 5.37 -5.74 2.58
C GLY A 151 5.79 -6.34 1.22
N PRO A 152 4.82 -6.61 0.34
CA PRO A 152 5.08 -7.03 -1.05
C PRO A 152 5.86 -5.97 -1.83
N THR A 153 6.46 -6.41 -2.94
CA THR A 153 7.29 -5.60 -3.84
C THR A 153 6.77 -5.62 -5.28
N THR A 154 7.26 -4.71 -6.13
CA THR A 154 7.01 -4.68 -7.58
C THR A 154 7.31 -5.99 -8.33
N THR A 155 8.06 -6.91 -7.72
CA THR A 155 8.40 -8.22 -8.26
C THR A 155 7.72 -9.39 -7.54
N THR A 156 6.91 -9.11 -6.51
CA THR A 156 6.02 -10.10 -5.89
C THR A 156 4.98 -10.54 -6.92
N PRO A 157 4.82 -11.85 -7.19
CA PRO A 157 3.80 -12.32 -8.12
C PRO A 157 2.41 -11.90 -7.66
N LEU A 158 1.63 -11.28 -8.56
CA LEU A 158 0.20 -11.16 -8.36
C LEU A 158 -0.38 -12.58 -8.30
N GLU A 159 -1.13 -12.90 -7.25
CA GLU A 159 -1.88 -14.16 -7.24
C GLU A 159 -2.88 -14.15 -8.41
N PRO A 160 -3.02 -15.27 -9.15
CA PRO A 160 -3.97 -15.36 -10.24
C PRO A 160 -5.39 -15.46 -9.68
N HIS A 161 -5.95 -14.32 -9.25
CA HIS A 161 -7.34 -14.17 -8.83
C HIS A 161 -8.28 -14.49 -10.01
N GLY A 162 -8.60 -15.78 -10.16
CA GLY A 162 -9.81 -16.18 -10.86
C GLY A 162 -11.00 -15.48 -10.19
N LEU A 163 -11.91 -14.93 -11.00
CA LEU A 163 -13.05 -14.14 -10.55
C LEU A 163 -13.95 -14.97 -9.62
N GLN A 164 -13.68 -14.93 -8.31
CA GLN A 164 -14.42 -15.71 -7.32
C GLN A 164 -15.73 -14.99 -6.99
N LEU A 165 -16.68 -15.09 -7.94
CA LEU A 165 -18.06 -14.65 -7.81
C LEU A 165 -18.65 -15.25 -6.52
N CYS A 166 -18.83 -14.42 -5.51
CA CYS A 166 -19.26 -14.83 -4.18
C CYS A 166 -20.73 -15.28 -4.20
N THR A 167 -20.94 -16.59 -4.40
CA THR A 167 -22.27 -17.22 -4.36
C THR A 167 -22.78 -17.30 -2.92
N THR A 168 -23.35 -16.20 -2.44
CA THR A 168 -24.07 -16.15 -1.17
C THR A 168 -25.15 -17.23 -1.14
N LYS A 169 -25.03 -18.17 -0.21
CA LYS A 169 -26.08 -19.15 0.07
C LYS A 169 -27.12 -18.48 0.97
N GLU A 170 -28.34 -18.31 0.49
CA GLU A 170 -29.44 -17.80 1.31
C GLU A 170 -29.73 -18.75 2.49
N ALA A 171 -29.47 -18.27 3.71
CA ALA A 171 -29.94 -18.89 4.94
C ALA A 171 -31.27 -18.22 5.33
N LYS A 172 -32.39 -18.84 4.97
CA LYS A 172 -33.73 -18.35 5.28
C LYS A 172 -33.98 -18.31 6.80
N HIS A 173 -34.19 -17.12 7.34
CA HIS A 173 -34.91 -16.93 8.61
C HIS A 173 -36.06 -15.92 8.40
N ASP A 174 -37.16 -16.11 9.13
CA ASP A 174 -38.47 -15.53 8.80
C ASP A 174 -39.06 -14.84 10.04
N THR A 175 -39.66 -13.66 9.84
CA THR A 175 -40.48 -12.87 10.80
C THR A 175 -39.85 -12.51 12.18
N THR A 176 -40.28 -11.50 12.96
CA THR A 176 -41.32 -10.46 12.82
C THR A 176 -40.83 -9.11 13.37
N ILE A 177 -41.35 -8.02 12.82
CA ILE A 177 -41.22 -6.62 13.30
C ILE A 177 -41.99 -6.34 14.61
N ASN A 178 -41.51 -5.39 15.44
CA ASN A 178 -42.36 -4.31 16.00
C ASN A 178 -41.59 -3.18 16.75
N ALA A 179 -41.96 -1.94 16.41
CA ALA A 179 -41.96 -0.65 17.10
C ALA A 179 -41.13 -0.36 18.40
N THR A 180 -40.34 0.73 18.32
CA THR A 180 -40.02 1.75 19.36
C THR A 180 -41.29 2.56 19.78
N PRO A 181 -41.31 3.50 20.77
CA PRO A 181 -40.20 4.29 21.39
C PRO A 181 -40.27 4.55 22.93
N GLU A 182 -39.39 5.44 23.44
CA GLU A 182 -39.55 6.30 24.65
C GLU A 182 -39.58 5.65 26.06
N GLN A 183 -39.25 6.32 27.21
CA GLN A 183 -38.40 7.49 27.54
C GLN A 183 -38.21 7.57 29.08
N LEU A 184 -37.16 8.27 29.59
CA LEU A 184 -36.92 8.62 31.02
C LEU A 184 -36.65 7.40 31.96
N ASP A 185 -36.03 7.52 33.15
CA ASP A 185 -35.87 8.64 34.11
C ASP A 185 -34.49 8.60 34.84
N ALA A 186 -34.22 9.58 35.72
CA ALA A 186 -32.98 9.72 36.48
C ALA A 186 -33.04 9.17 37.92
N GLY A 187 -31.88 8.90 38.55
CA GLY A 187 -31.76 8.51 39.95
C GLY A 187 -30.32 8.60 40.46
N THR A 188 -30.13 9.21 41.64
CA THR A 188 -28.82 9.62 42.20
C THR A 188 -28.30 8.65 43.28
N ASP A 189 -27.11 8.97 43.82
CA ASP A 189 -26.61 8.63 45.17
C ASP A 189 -26.12 7.18 45.45
N HIS A 190 -25.10 6.94 46.30
CA HIS A 190 -23.97 7.78 46.77
C HIS A 190 -22.89 6.86 47.45
N THR A 191 -21.69 7.38 47.71
CA THR A 191 -20.75 6.96 48.80
C THR A 191 -19.93 5.64 48.68
N GLN A 192 -18.63 5.83 48.43
CA GLN A 192 -17.43 5.29 49.16
C GLN A 192 -17.51 4.01 50.03
N SER A 193 -16.47 3.15 49.97
CA SER A 193 -15.39 3.07 51.00
C SER A 193 -14.45 1.85 50.85
N THR A 194 -13.14 2.01 51.17
CA THR A 194 -12.13 1.03 51.73
C THR A 194 -11.97 -0.39 51.10
N ALA A 195 -10.78 -0.94 50.81
CA ALA A 195 -9.52 -1.11 51.60
C ALA A 195 -9.64 -2.15 52.75
N ASP A 196 -8.74 -3.13 52.99
CA ASP A 196 -7.48 -3.55 52.29
C ASP A 196 -7.58 -5.03 51.76
N ASP A 197 -6.78 -6.09 51.99
CA ASP A 197 -5.56 -6.39 52.79
C ASP A 197 -4.69 -7.53 52.13
N SER A 198 -4.13 -8.51 52.89
CA SER A 198 -2.82 -9.13 52.58
C SER A 198 -2.71 -10.67 52.45
N ILE A 199 -1.85 -11.13 51.51
CA ILE A 199 -0.74 -12.12 51.58
C ILE A 199 -0.93 -13.51 52.26
N SER A 200 -0.34 -14.58 51.66
CA SER A 200 0.14 -15.90 52.22
C SER A 200 -0.62 -17.16 51.69
N ASP A 201 -0.03 -18.36 51.51
CA ASP A 201 1.37 -18.82 51.30
C ASP A 201 1.41 -20.28 50.74
N ASN A 202 2.56 -20.69 50.15
CA ASN A 202 3.13 -22.03 49.83
C ASN A 202 2.27 -23.33 49.67
N GLY A 203 2.70 -24.19 48.71
CA GLY A 203 2.35 -25.63 48.66
C GLY A 203 2.94 -26.44 47.50
N THR A 204 4.10 -27.08 47.69
CA THR A 204 4.82 -27.88 46.64
C THR A 204 4.80 -29.38 46.93
N THR A 205 4.55 -30.24 45.93
CA THR A 205 5.05 -31.64 45.79
C THR A 205 4.94 -32.09 44.32
N GLN A 206 5.70 -33.11 43.90
CA GLN A 206 5.97 -33.50 42.50
C GLN A 206 5.33 -34.85 42.12
N SER A 207 5.03 -35.07 40.83
CA SER A 207 5.52 -36.21 40.01
C SER A 207 4.97 -36.19 38.56
N GLU A 208 5.83 -36.62 37.62
CA GLU A 208 5.61 -37.53 36.46
C GLU A 208 4.19 -37.73 35.85
N GLU A 209 3.99 -37.90 34.54
CA GLU A 209 4.86 -37.99 33.34
C GLU A 209 4.05 -37.62 32.07
N LEU A 210 4.76 -37.32 30.97
CA LEU A 210 4.39 -37.51 29.54
C LEU A 210 4.38 -36.20 28.71
N ALA A 211 5.56 -35.87 28.17
CA ALA A 211 5.74 -34.71 27.29
C ALA A 211 5.15 -34.96 25.89
N THR A 212 3.92 -34.52 25.66
CA THR A 212 3.41 -34.33 24.29
C THR A 212 4.22 -33.22 23.62
N LEU A 213 5.06 -33.60 22.66
CA LEU A 213 5.85 -32.67 21.85
C LEU A 213 4.95 -31.94 20.85
N THR A 214 4.19 -30.97 21.34
CA THR A 214 3.60 -29.92 20.49
C THR A 214 4.74 -29.20 19.79
N ILE A 215 4.88 -29.46 18.49
CA ILE A 215 5.80 -28.70 17.65
C ILE A 215 5.23 -27.30 17.51
N SER A 216 5.64 -26.41 18.41
CA SER A 216 5.48 -24.97 18.23
C SER A 216 6.24 -24.60 16.96
N ALA A 217 5.50 -24.49 15.86
CA ALA A 217 6.01 -23.82 14.68
C ALA A 217 6.32 -22.39 15.10
N THR A 218 7.61 -22.03 15.17
CA THR A 218 8.06 -20.65 15.33
C THR A 218 7.73 -19.91 14.05
N SER A 219 6.45 -19.55 13.89
CA SER A 219 5.98 -18.68 12.83
C SER A 219 6.72 -17.36 12.96
N CYS A 220 7.57 -17.04 11.98
CA CYS A 220 7.98 -15.66 11.78
C CYS A 220 6.69 -14.81 11.68
N PRO A 221 6.56 -13.72 12.43
CA PRO A 221 5.34 -12.91 12.42
C PRO A 221 5.09 -12.43 10.99
N THR A 222 3.84 -12.50 10.54
CA THR A 222 3.46 -12.02 9.21
C THR A 222 3.57 -10.50 9.15
N ALA A 223 3.53 -9.93 7.93
CA ALA A 223 3.47 -8.49 7.76
C ALA A 223 2.29 -7.85 8.53
N ALA A 224 1.14 -8.55 8.60
CA ALA A 224 -0.01 -8.12 9.36
C ALA A 224 0.22 -8.16 10.88
N ASP A 225 0.88 -9.20 11.41
CA ASP A 225 1.22 -9.28 12.84
C ASP A 225 2.23 -8.18 13.24
N LEU A 226 3.20 -7.89 12.37
CA LEU A 226 4.16 -6.81 12.57
C LEU A 226 3.47 -5.45 12.56
N ALA A 227 2.62 -5.17 11.57
CA ALA A 227 1.80 -3.96 11.51
C ALA A 227 0.90 -3.80 12.75
N ALA A 228 0.19 -4.87 13.15
CA ALA A 228 -0.68 -4.88 14.32
C ALA A 228 0.06 -4.72 15.66
N SER A 229 1.36 -5.01 15.70
CA SER A 229 2.24 -4.74 16.86
C SER A 229 2.76 -3.30 16.92
N SER A 230 2.44 -2.46 15.93
CA SER A 230 2.88 -1.07 15.87
C SER A 230 1.89 -0.12 16.56
N TYR A 231 2.37 1.06 16.95
CA TYR A 231 1.54 2.18 17.42
C TYR A 231 1.05 3.07 16.27
N LEU A 232 1.62 2.94 15.07
CA LEU A 232 1.16 3.66 13.88
C LEU A 232 -0.16 3.07 13.37
N LYS A 233 -1.13 3.94 13.10
CA LYS A 233 -2.42 3.53 12.53
C LYS A 233 -2.27 3.26 11.05
N SER A 234 -2.72 2.09 10.60
CA SER A 234 -2.72 1.71 9.18
C SER A 234 -4.07 1.19 8.72
N TYR A 235 -4.39 1.45 7.46
CA TYR A 235 -5.63 1.05 6.79
C TYR A 235 -5.33 0.57 5.37
N GLU A 236 -6.21 -0.25 4.81
CA GLU A 236 -6.21 -0.50 3.36
C GLU A 236 -6.65 0.78 2.64
N CYS A 237 -5.99 1.13 1.53
CA CYS A 237 -6.29 2.34 0.78
C CYS A 237 -7.65 2.17 0.07
N PRO A 238 -8.62 3.09 0.24
CA PRO A 238 -9.99 2.93 -0.28
C PRO A 238 -10.12 3.23 -1.79
N HIS A 239 -9.05 3.02 -2.56
CA HIS A 239 -8.93 3.41 -3.97
C HIS A 239 -8.22 2.32 -4.77
N ASP A 240 -8.87 1.79 -5.81
CA ASP A 240 -8.31 0.75 -6.69
C ASP A 240 -7.21 1.28 -7.63
N TYR A 241 -7.06 2.61 -7.75
CA TYR A 241 -6.16 3.27 -8.68
C TYR A 241 -5.57 4.58 -8.14
N LEU A 242 -4.34 4.87 -8.57
CA LEU A 242 -3.60 6.09 -8.23
C LEU A 242 -3.02 6.70 -9.51
N ILE A 243 -3.23 8.00 -9.70
CA ILE A 243 -2.70 8.74 -10.86
C ILE A 243 -1.56 9.65 -10.40
N LEU A 244 -0.33 9.29 -10.76
CA LEU A 244 0.87 10.09 -10.46
C LEU A 244 1.23 10.99 -11.64
N LEU A 245 0.96 12.28 -11.50
CA LEU A 245 1.33 13.31 -12.48
C LEU A 245 2.59 14.06 -12.02
N CYS A 246 3.61 14.14 -12.89
CA CYS A 246 4.81 14.93 -12.59
C CYS A 246 4.53 16.44 -12.75
N SER A 247 4.62 17.20 -11.65
CA SER A 247 4.57 18.68 -11.71
C SER A 247 5.83 19.20 -12.43
N HIS A 248 5.65 19.71 -13.65
CA HIS A 248 6.76 20.10 -14.54
C HIS A 248 7.12 21.59 -14.53
N LYS A 249 6.51 22.38 -13.63
CA LYS A 249 6.47 23.86 -13.68
C LYS A 249 7.82 24.56 -13.90
N HIS A 250 8.91 24.05 -13.32
CA HIS A 250 10.25 24.65 -13.43
C HIS A 250 11.30 23.71 -14.05
N ARG A 251 10.88 22.63 -14.73
CA ARG A 251 11.83 21.66 -15.33
C ARG A 251 12.40 22.13 -16.68
N ASP A 252 11.71 23.05 -17.34
CA ASP A 252 12.08 23.59 -18.66
C ASP A 252 12.88 24.91 -18.61
N GLU A 253 13.13 25.47 -17.42
CA GLU A 253 14.13 26.54 -17.22
C GLU A 253 15.56 25.99 -17.29
N ARG A 254 15.90 25.35 -18.41
CA ARG A 254 17.30 25.19 -18.85
C ARG A 254 17.84 26.59 -19.13
N PRO A 255 18.93 27.04 -18.48
CA PRO A 255 19.53 28.32 -18.81
C PRO A 255 20.00 28.32 -20.27
N ALA A 256 19.41 29.17 -21.09
CA ALA A 256 19.92 29.43 -22.42
C ALA A 256 21.32 30.06 -22.31
N ARG A 257 22.31 29.37 -22.85
CA ARG A 257 23.68 29.83 -23.09
C ARG A 257 23.97 29.75 -24.58
#